data_AF-A0A4R2I7V7-F1
#
_entry.id   AF-A0A4R2I7V7-F1
#
_cell.length_a   1.000
_cell.length_b   1.000
_cell.length_c   1.000
_cell.angle_alpha   90.00
_cell.angle_beta   90.00
_cell.angle_gamma   90.00
#
_symmetry.space_group_name_H-M   'P 1'
#
loop_
_entity.id
_entity.type
_entity.pdbx_description
1 polymer ?
#
loop_
_entity_poly.entity_id
_entity_poly.type
_entity_poly.pdbx_seq_one_letter_code
_entity_poly.pdbx_strand_id
1 'polypeptide(L)'
;MNHAESLRFAESFSELGVTPIWGQVERGEPDGISALRLATGGVVALRAPLHANTDHAEFNHAAKVLRIAASAAKRIADVEADATRTDAWKAEQRRAIAAAARNEIEGARVEAMKRIDEFAEADAKSCSPPPLAMNDAVGAAEDREVRDLWRAMSPDAQARLAHELMDGKHPRALVALMRSPMPLPGVLAATLPTAWANAMARANPREATLRSEAQERLAWLRTVVPQYVEAIDALAPKKSLEIRAA
;
A
#
# COMPACT_ATOMS: atom_id res chain seq x y z
N MET A 1 -13.85 1.48 6.98
CA MET A 1 -14.41 0.70 8.11
C MET A 1 -15.49 1.55 8.77
N ASN A 2 -16.72 1.06 8.87
CA ASN A 2 -17.76 1.79 9.60
C ASN A 2 -17.54 1.72 11.12
N HIS A 3 -18.29 2.51 11.89
CA HIS A 3 -18.13 2.55 13.35
C HIS A 3 -18.37 1.19 14.02
N ALA A 4 -19.35 0.41 13.57
CA ALA A 4 -19.68 -0.91 14.13
C ALA A 4 -18.58 -1.96 13.86
N GLU A 5 -17.99 -1.95 12.67
CA GLU A 5 -16.81 -2.77 12.35
C GLU A 5 -15.60 -2.34 13.18
N SER A 6 -15.42 -1.04 13.39
CA SER A 6 -14.35 -0.51 14.23
C SER A 6 -14.49 -1.03 15.66
N LEU A 7 -15.70 -1.01 16.23
CA LEU A 7 -15.97 -1.54 17.56
C LEU A 7 -15.68 -3.05 17.65
N ARG A 8 -16.22 -3.86 16.72
CA ARG A 8 -15.94 -5.31 16.67
C ARG A 8 -14.45 -5.61 16.52
N PHE A 9 -13.76 -4.81 15.71
CA PHE A 9 -12.32 -4.91 15.55
C PHE A 9 -11.61 -4.63 16.88
N ALA A 10 -11.89 -3.52 17.57
CA ALA A 10 -11.32 -3.21 18.88
C ALA A 10 -11.62 -4.26 19.95
N GLU A 11 -12.86 -4.76 20.00
CA GLU A 11 -13.28 -5.81 20.93
C GLU A 11 -12.43 -7.07 20.77
N SER A 12 -12.04 -7.42 19.54
CA SER A 12 -11.17 -8.56 19.26
C SER A 12 -9.75 -8.44 19.85
N PHE A 13 -9.35 -7.26 20.32
CA PHE A 13 -8.07 -7.02 21.01
C PHE A 13 -8.23 -6.72 22.52
N SER A 14 -9.46 -6.64 23.03
CA SER A 14 -9.71 -6.30 24.44
C SER A 14 -9.06 -7.30 25.41
N GLU A 15 -9.14 -8.59 25.09
CA GLU A 15 -8.48 -9.67 25.85
C GLU A 15 -6.95 -9.55 25.85
N LEU A 16 -6.38 -8.83 24.88
CA LEU A 16 -4.94 -8.57 24.79
C LEU A 16 -4.51 -7.30 25.54
N GLY A 17 -5.42 -6.67 26.29
CA GLY A 17 -5.12 -5.44 27.04
C GLY A 17 -4.90 -4.23 26.13
N VAL A 18 -5.41 -4.27 24.90
CA VAL A 18 -5.30 -3.16 23.94
C VAL A 18 -6.42 -2.16 24.18
N THR A 19 -6.09 -0.88 24.15
CA THR A 19 -7.06 0.22 24.21
C THR A 19 -7.12 0.93 22.86
N PRO A 20 -8.30 1.03 22.21
CA PRO A 20 -8.42 1.78 20.97
C PRO A 20 -8.28 3.29 21.22
N ILE A 21 -7.59 3.96 20.32
CA ILE A 21 -7.52 5.43 20.23
C ILE A 21 -8.37 5.83 19.03
N TRP A 22 -9.40 6.62 19.28
CA TRP A 22 -10.36 7.06 18.27
C TRP A 22 -9.88 8.34 17.60
N GLY A 23 -10.00 8.42 16.27
CA GLY A 23 -9.75 9.65 15.52
C GLY A 23 -10.85 10.68 15.75
N GLN A 24 -10.50 11.98 15.74
CA GLN A 24 -11.48 13.05 15.65
C GLN A 24 -11.57 13.53 14.20
N VAL A 25 -12.76 13.52 13.61
CA VAL A 25 -13.02 14.24 12.36
C VAL A 25 -13.20 15.73 12.69
N GLU A 26 -12.74 16.62 11.81
CA GLU A 26 -12.99 18.08 11.88
C GLU A 26 -14.50 18.46 11.98
N ARG A 27 -15.42 17.50 11.81
CA ARG A 27 -16.89 17.69 11.88
C ARG A 27 -17.58 16.95 13.04
N GLY A 28 -16.84 16.41 14.00
CA GLY A 28 -17.41 15.92 15.27
C GLY A 28 -17.97 14.49 15.28
N GLU A 29 -17.92 13.76 14.16
CA GLU A 29 -18.18 12.31 14.14
C GLU A 29 -16.87 11.53 14.40
N PRO A 30 -16.91 10.39 15.12
CA PRO A 30 -15.72 9.56 15.32
C PRO A 30 -15.34 8.84 14.02
N ASP A 31 -14.12 9.08 13.52
CA ASP A 31 -13.60 8.56 12.23
C ASP A 31 -13.19 7.07 12.27
N GLY A 32 -13.67 6.33 13.28
CA GLY A 32 -13.13 5.02 13.62
C GLY A 32 -11.82 5.08 14.40
N ILE A 33 -11.14 3.93 14.46
CA ILE A 33 -9.91 3.74 15.25
C ILE A 33 -8.73 4.30 14.46
N SER A 34 -8.00 5.25 15.04
CA SER A 34 -6.80 5.84 14.44
C SER A 34 -5.51 5.17 14.92
N ALA A 35 -5.53 4.59 16.12
CA ALA A 35 -4.39 3.86 16.68
C ALA A 35 -4.83 2.86 17.76
N LEU A 36 -3.94 1.94 18.08
CA LEU A 36 -4.09 0.98 19.18
C LEU A 36 -2.99 1.23 20.21
N ARG A 37 -3.38 1.41 21.47
CA ARG A 37 -2.46 1.42 22.60
C ARG A 37 -2.31 0.00 23.14
N LEU A 38 -1.10 -0.53 23.10
CA LEU A 38 -0.76 -1.87 23.59
C LEU A 38 -0.68 -1.91 25.12
N ALA A 39 -0.69 -3.11 25.71
CA ALA A 39 -0.57 -3.32 27.15
C ALA A 39 0.72 -2.73 27.76
N THR A 40 1.80 -2.63 26.99
CA THR A 40 3.06 -1.97 27.38
C THR A 40 2.98 -0.43 27.34
N GLY A 41 1.85 0.12 26.89
CA GLY A 41 1.64 1.54 26.63
C GLY A 41 2.26 2.03 25.31
N GLY A 42 2.84 1.15 24.50
CA GLY A 42 3.23 1.46 23.12
C GLY A 42 2.00 1.79 22.27
N VAL A 43 2.16 2.62 21.25
CA VAL A 43 1.07 3.00 20.35
C VAL A 43 1.43 2.60 18.94
N VAL A 44 0.50 1.94 18.24
CA VAL A 44 0.64 1.56 16.84
C VAL A 44 -0.48 2.22 16.06
N ALA A 45 -0.15 3.02 15.05
CA ALA A 45 -1.17 3.62 14.21
C ALA A 45 -1.92 2.53 13.44
N LEU A 46 -3.25 2.63 13.38
CA LEU A 46 -4.08 1.84 12.49
C LEU A 46 -4.44 2.76 11.33
N ARG A 47 -3.77 2.59 10.20
CA ARG A 47 -4.06 3.36 8.99
C ARG A 47 -4.80 2.48 7.99
N ALA A 48 -5.97 2.92 7.58
CA ALA A 48 -6.75 2.36 6.49
C ALA A 48 -6.91 3.43 5.39
N PRO A 49 -6.88 3.06 4.11
CA PRO A 49 -7.29 3.96 3.04
C PRO A 49 -8.74 4.45 3.23
N LEU A 50 -9.05 5.69 2.85
CA LEU A 50 -10.34 6.35 3.08
C LEU A 50 -11.56 5.60 2.51
N HIS A 51 -11.37 4.73 1.53
CA HIS A 51 -12.43 4.00 0.82
C HIS A 51 -12.26 2.48 0.87
N ALA A 52 -11.41 2.01 1.75
CA ALA A 52 -11.04 0.62 1.80
C ALA A 52 -12.19 -0.31 2.21
N ASN A 53 -12.43 -1.33 1.40
CA ASN A 53 -13.25 -2.47 1.82
C ASN A 53 -12.49 -3.32 2.87
N THR A 54 -13.10 -3.53 4.02
CA THR A 54 -12.52 -4.32 5.14
C THR A 54 -12.49 -5.82 4.87
N ASP A 55 -13.20 -6.30 3.85
CA ASP A 55 -13.21 -7.72 3.47
C ASP A 55 -11.95 -8.14 2.69
N HIS A 56 -11.06 -7.18 2.37
CA HIS A 56 -9.81 -7.48 1.68
C HIS A 56 -8.85 -8.32 2.54
N ALA A 57 -8.16 -9.27 1.91
CA ALA A 57 -7.15 -10.09 2.56
C ALA A 57 -6.02 -9.25 3.20
N GLU A 58 -5.75 -8.07 2.65
CA GLU A 58 -4.77 -7.10 3.14
C GLU A 58 -5.16 -6.52 4.50
N PHE A 59 -6.45 -6.28 4.75
CA PHE A 59 -6.93 -5.87 6.06
C PHE A 59 -6.69 -6.98 7.09
N ASN A 60 -7.00 -8.23 6.75
CA ASN A 60 -6.71 -9.39 7.59
C ASN A 60 -5.21 -9.53 7.88
N HIS A 61 -4.36 -9.19 6.90
CA HIS A 61 -2.91 -9.18 7.07
C HIS A 61 -2.44 -8.10 8.06
N ALA A 62 -3.00 -6.89 7.96
CA ALA A 62 -2.77 -5.81 8.94
C ALA A 62 -3.22 -6.23 10.36
N ALA A 63 -4.44 -6.76 10.47
CA ALA A 63 -5.02 -7.23 11.72
C ALA A 63 -4.17 -8.34 12.37
N LYS A 64 -3.64 -9.28 11.56
CA LYS A 64 -2.74 -10.34 12.03
C LYS A 64 -1.48 -9.77 12.68
N VAL A 65 -0.84 -8.78 12.06
CA VAL A 65 0.38 -8.18 12.62
C VAL A 65 0.09 -7.39 13.90
N LEU A 66 -1.01 -6.64 13.93
CA LEU A 66 -1.44 -5.97 15.17
C LEU A 66 -1.70 -6.99 16.28
N ARG A 67 -2.22 -8.18 15.95
CA ARG A 67 -2.46 -9.25 16.92
C ARG A 67 -1.15 -9.85 17.45
N ILE A 68 -0.14 -10.02 16.59
CA ILE A 68 1.20 -10.45 17.01
C ILE A 68 1.79 -9.42 17.99
N ALA A 69 1.74 -8.14 17.64
CA ALA A 69 2.25 -7.07 18.49
C ALA A 69 1.51 -6.96 19.83
N ALA A 70 0.18 -7.01 19.80
CA ALA A 70 -0.66 -6.97 21.01
C ALA A 70 -0.41 -8.18 21.92
N SER A 71 -0.31 -9.38 21.36
CA SER A 71 0.01 -10.61 22.11
C SER A 71 1.38 -10.53 22.77
N ALA A 72 2.40 -10.07 22.03
CA ALA A 72 3.74 -9.88 22.56
C ALA A 72 3.76 -8.83 23.68
N ALA A 73 3.07 -7.70 23.49
CA ALA A 73 2.97 -6.64 24.49
C ALA A 73 2.27 -7.12 25.76
N LYS A 74 1.18 -7.89 25.64
CA LYS A 74 0.51 -8.50 26.81
C LYS A 74 1.46 -9.42 27.57
N ARG A 75 2.13 -10.34 26.87
CA ARG A 75 3.10 -11.25 27.50
C ARG A 75 4.24 -10.52 28.20
N ILE A 76 4.71 -9.40 27.63
CA ILE A 76 5.70 -8.53 28.27
C ILE A 76 5.12 -7.90 29.53
N ALA A 77 3.88 -7.38 29.49
CA ALA A 77 3.22 -6.79 30.66
C ALA A 77 3.01 -7.83 31.78
N ASP A 78 2.64 -9.05 31.43
CA ASP A 78 2.49 -10.17 32.38
C ASP A 78 3.83 -10.51 33.05
N VAL A 79 4.94 -10.51 32.29
CA VAL A 79 6.31 -10.68 32.84
C VAL A 79 6.69 -9.54 33.78
N GLU A 80 6.31 -8.29 33.48
CA GLU A 80 6.57 -7.15 34.37
C GLU A 80 5.81 -7.27 35.69
N ALA A 81 4.54 -7.67 35.63
CA ALA A 81 3.66 -7.78 36.78
C ALA A 81 4.06 -8.93 37.74
N ASP A 82 4.84 -9.92 37.30
CA ASP A 82 5.29 -11.02 38.15
C ASP A 82 6.30 -10.56 39.20
N ALA A 83 5.82 -10.31 40.42
CA ALA A 83 6.67 -9.88 41.54
C ALA A 83 7.63 -10.97 42.07
N THR A 84 7.48 -12.23 41.64
CA THR A 84 8.30 -13.35 42.13
C THR A 84 9.62 -13.52 41.39
N ARG A 85 9.82 -12.78 40.30
CA ARG A 85 10.95 -12.95 39.37
C ARG A 85 11.95 -11.82 39.51
N THR A 86 13.22 -12.16 39.28
CA THR A 86 14.31 -11.17 39.27
C THR A 86 14.28 -10.31 38.02
N ASP A 87 14.80 -9.09 38.12
CA ASP A 87 14.87 -8.17 36.98
C ASP A 87 15.69 -8.71 35.81
N ALA A 88 16.76 -9.46 36.11
CA ALA A 88 17.59 -10.12 35.11
C ALA A 88 16.79 -11.14 34.28
N TRP A 89 16.00 -11.98 34.95
CA TRP A 89 15.13 -12.95 34.28
C TRP A 89 14.05 -12.24 33.45
N LYS A 90 13.41 -11.20 34.00
CA LYS A 90 12.40 -10.42 33.27
C LYS A 90 13.00 -9.79 32.02
N ALA A 91 14.20 -9.21 32.12
CA ALA A 91 14.90 -8.62 30.99
C ALA A 91 15.19 -9.63 29.88
N GLU A 92 15.60 -10.85 30.24
CA GLU A 92 15.81 -11.94 29.28
C GLU A 92 14.50 -12.34 28.59
N GLN A 93 13.43 -12.57 29.36
CA GLN A 93 12.13 -12.94 28.80
C GLN A 93 11.53 -11.87 27.90
N ARG A 94 11.61 -10.59 28.30
CA ARG A 94 11.20 -9.45 27.46
C ARG A 94 11.91 -9.47 26.11
N ARG A 95 13.24 -9.66 26.11
CA ARG A 95 14.04 -9.73 24.88
C ARG A 95 13.62 -10.92 24.01
N ALA A 96 13.43 -12.09 24.60
CA ALA A 96 13.02 -13.29 23.86
C ALA A 96 11.63 -13.11 23.21
N ILE A 97 10.65 -12.59 23.95
CA ILE A 97 9.29 -12.32 23.43
C ILE A 97 9.33 -11.29 22.31
N ALA A 98 10.03 -10.16 22.52
CA ALA A 98 10.15 -9.09 21.53
C ALA A 98 10.88 -9.57 20.26
N ALA A 99 11.93 -10.37 20.39
CA ALA A 99 12.66 -10.93 19.25
C ALA A 99 11.80 -11.90 18.42
N ALA A 100 11.05 -12.78 19.08
CA ALA A 100 10.13 -13.70 18.39
C ALA A 100 9.05 -12.93 17.61
N ALA A 101 8.38 -11.99 18.27
CA ALA A 101 7.36 -11.15 17.64
C ALA A 101 7.92 -10.33 16.48
N ARG A 102 9.12 -9.74 16.64
CA ARG A 102 9.81 -9.00 15.59
C ARG A 102 10.07 -9.86 14.36
N ASN A 103 10.54 -11.09 14.54
CA ASN A 103 10.80 -12.01 13.43
C ASN A 103 9.51 -12.36 12.68
N GLU A 104 8.41 -12.60 13.38
CA GLU A 104 7.11 -12.87 12.75
C GLU A 104 6.57 -11.66 11.98
N ILE A 105 6.66 -10.46 12.56
CA ILE A 105 6.25 -9.21 11.92
C ILE A 105 7.12 -8.92 10.69
N GLU A 106 8.43 -9.14 10.79
CA GLU A 106 9.35 -8.94 9.67
C GLU A 106 9.07 -9.91 8.52
N GLY A 107 8.76 -11.18 8.82
CA GLY A 107 8.32 -12.14 7.81
C GLY A 107 7.06 -11.66 7.06
N ALA A 108 6.07 -11.14 7.80
CA ALA A 108 4.88 -10.55 7.22
C ALA A 108 5.18 -9.29 6.38
N ARG A 109 6.11 -8.44 6.84
CA ARG A 109 6.55 -7.24 6.09
C ARG A 109 7.19 -7.62 4.76
N VAL A 110 8.08 -8.61 4.76
CA VAL A 110 8.74 -9.11 3.54
C VAL A 110 7.72 -9.69 2.55
N GLU A 111 6.73 -10.46 3.04
CA GLU A 111 5.65 -10.97 2.18
C GLU A 111 4.82 -9.83 1.57
N ALA A 112 4.46 -8.82 2.37
CA ALA A 112 3.73 -7.65 1.90
C ALA A 112 4.51 -6.86 0.84
N MET A 113 5.82 -6.66 1.05
CA MET A 113 6.69 -6.00 0.06
C MET A 113 6.80 -6.80 -1.23
N LYS A 114 6.95 -8.13 -1.15
CA LYS A 114 6.96 -8.99 -2.33
C LYS A 114 5.68 -8.83 -3.16
N ARG A 115 4.51 -8.81 -2.50
CA ARG A 115 3.23 -8.57 -3.18
C ARG A 115 3.15 -7.19 -3.81
N ILE A 116 3.65 -6.15 -3.13
CA ILE A 116 3.76 -4.80 -3.68
C ILE A 116 4.55 -4.82 -5.01
N ASP A 117 5.70 -5.50 -5.02
CA ASP A 117 6.57 -5.59 -6.20
C ASP A 117 5.90 -6.38 -7.34
N GLU A 118 5.28 -7.52 -7.03
CA GLU A 118 4.52 -8.33 -8.00
C GLU A 118 3.37 -7.53 -8.64
N PHE A 119 2.62 -6.77 -7.84
CA PHE A 119 1.56 -5.91 -8.35
C PHE A 119 2.11 -4.74 -9.17
N ALA A 120 3.20 -4.12 -8.73
CA ALA A 120 3.82 -3.02 -9.47
C ALA A 120 4.35 -3.47 -10.83
N GLU A 121 4.98 -4.65 -10.90
CA GLU A 121 5.46 -5.24 -12.15
C GLU A 121 4.30 -5.60 -13.08
N ALA A 122 3.25 -6.25 -12.56
CA ALA A 122 2.06 -6.60 -13.33
C ALA A 122 1.33 -5.35 -13.87
N ASP A 123 1.17 -4.32 -13.03
CA ASP A 123 0.57 -3.04 -13.41
C ASP A 123 1.41 -2.34 -14.49
N ALA A 124 2.74 -2.29 -14.33
CA ALA A 124 3.66 -1.72 -15.31
C ALA A 124 3.61 -2.45 -16.66
N LYS A 125 3.53 -3.78 -16.64
CA LYS A 125 3.38 -4.61 -17.84
C LYS A 125 2.05 -4.33 -18.56
N SER A 126 0.96 -4.15 -17.80
CA SER A 126 -0.35 -3.80 -18.37
C SER A 126 -0.44 -2.36 -18.87
N CYS A 127 0.33 -1.44 -18.28
CA CYS A 127 0.46 -0.04 -18.71
C CYS A 127 1.23 0.12 -20.01
N SER A 128 1.92 -0.92 -20.46
CA SER A 128 2.79 -0.85 -21.63
C SER A 128 2.12 -1.57 -22.79
N PRO A 129 2.13 -1.00 -24.00
CA PRO A 129 1.73 -1.76 -25.18
C PRO A 129 2.68 -2.97 -25.34
N PRO A 130 2.20 -4.08 -25.92
CA PRO A 130 3.07 -5.22 -26.19
C PRO A 130 4.25 -4.78 -27.07
N PRO A 131 5.47 -5.30 -26.88
CA PRO A 131 6.60 -4.95 -27.76
C PRO A 131 6.33 -5.42 -29.19
N LEU A 132 6.94 -4.76 -30.17
CA LEU A 132 6.96 -5.26 -31.55
C LEU A 132 7.79 -6.54 -31.61
N ALA A 133 7.35 -7.51 -32.41
CA ALA A 133 8.14 -8.69 -32.69
C ALA A 133 9.38 -8.30 -33.52
N MET A 134 10.51 -9.00 -33.32
CA MET A 134 11.79 -8.66 -33.96
C MET A 134 11.72 -8.66 -35.50
N ASN A 135 10.79 -9.41 -36.07
CA ASN A 135 10.57 -9.54 -37.52
C ASN A 135 9.37 -8.74 -38.06
N ASP A 136 8.72 -7.91 -37.22
CA ASP A 136 7.56 -7.11 -37.63
C ASP A 136 8.00 -5.78 -38.27
N ALA A 137 8.54 -5.86 -39.49
CA ALA A 137 9.00 -4.70 -40.25
C ALA A 137 7.86 -3.73 -40.59
N VAL A 138 6.63 -4.25 -40.77
CA VAL A 138 5.44 -3.45 -41.09
C VAL A 138 5.04 -2.62 -39.87
N GLY A 139 4.91 -3.25 -38.70
CA GLY A 139 4.60 -2.55 -37.45
C GLY A 139 5.66 -1.50 -37.10
N ALA A 140 6.94 -1.79 -37.34
CA ALA A 140 8.02 -0.83 -37.14
C ALA A 140 7.93 0.40 -38.08
N ALA A 141 7.53 0.19 -39.34
CA ALA A 141 7.31 1.27 -40.30
C ALA A 141 6.11 2.15 -39.90
N GLU A 142 5.00 1.54 -39.52
CA GLU A 142 3.80 2.26 -39.05
C GLU A 142 4.09 3.09 -37.79
N ASP A 143 4.78 2.49 -36.82
CA ASP A 143 5.23 3.16 -35.61
C ASP A 143 6.09 4.39 -35.94
N ARG A 144 6.94 4.29 -36.96
CA ARG A 144 7.77 5.42 -37.44
C ARG A 144 6.92 6.49 -38.11
N GLU A 145 6.02 6.11 -39.02
CA GLU A 145 5.15 7.06 -39.73
C GLU A 145 4.29 7.88 -38.76
N VAL A 146 3.70 7.24 -37.75
CA VAL A 146 2.92 7.93 -36.71
C VAL A 146 3.79 8.94 -35.95
N ARG A 147 5.03 8.56 -35.60
CA ARG A 147 5.95 9.47 -34.89
C ARG A 147 6.40 10.64 -35.76
N ASP A 148 6.66 10.40 -37.04
CA ASP A 148 7.06 11.46 -37.98
C ASP A 148 5.88 12.43 -38.22
N LEU A 149 4.66 11.90 -38.35
CA LEU A 149 3.44 12.71 -38.41
C LEU A 149 3.25 13.57 -37.16
N TRP A 150 3.41 12.98 -35.97
CA TRP A 150 3.31 13.72 -34.70
C TRP A 150 4.29 14.90 -34.64
N ARG A 151 5.55 14.70 -35.05
CA ARG A 151 6.58 15.75 -35.04
C ARG A 151 6.28 16.87 -36.02
N ALA A 152 5.62 16.56 -37.13
CA ALA A 152 5.22 17.55 -38.13
C ALA A 152 3.97 18.34 -37.73
N MET A 153 3.21 17.91 -36.72
CA MET A 153 2.00 18.60 -36.26
C MET A 153 2.32 19.90 -35.53
N SER A 154 1.48 20.92 -35.71
CA SER A 154 1.50 22.12 -34.87
C SER A 154 1.09 21.82 -33.43
N PRO A 155 1.46 22.64 -32.44
CA PRO A 155 1.07 22.44 -31.03
C PRO A 155 -0.44 22.28 -30.82
N ASP A 156 -1.27 23.05 -31.55
CA ASP A 156 -2.73 22.93 -31.46
C ASP A 156 -3.25 21.59 -32.01
N ALA A 157 -2.66 21.11 -33.11
CA ALA A 157 -3.01 19.80 -33.67
C ALA A 157 -2.57 18.66 -32.75
N GLN A 158 -1.41 18.80 -32.11
CA GLN A 158 -0.91 17.89 -31.09
C GLN A 158 -1.84 17.83 -29.87
N ALA A 159 -2.29 18.97 -29.37
CA ALA A 159 -3.25 19.03 -28.26
C ALA A 159 -4.60 18.40 -28.63
N ARG A 160 -5.13 18.66 -29.83
CA ARG A 160 -6.35 18.00 -30.33
C ARG A 160 -6.19 16.49 -30.41
N LEU A 161 -5.09 16.00 -30.98
CA LEU A 161 -4.83 14.57 -31.06
C LEU A 161 -4.72 13.94 -29.67
N ALA A 162 -4.09 14.62 -28.70
CA ALA A 162 -4.02 14.14 -27.31
C ALA A 162 -5.41 13.92 -26.70
N HIS A 163 -6.36 14.84 -26.93
CA HIS A 163 -7.75 14.65 -26.52
C HIS A 163 -8.43 13.49 -27.26
N GLU A 164 -8.24 13.38 -28.58
CA GLU A 164 -8.82 12.29 -29.36
C GLU A 164 -8.28 10.90 -28.97
N LEU A 165 -7.02 10.83 -28.52
CA LEU A 165 -6.42 9.60 -27.97
C LEU A 165 -7.08 9.21 -26.64
N MET A 166 -7.39 10.18 -25.76
CA MET A 166 -8.13 9.95 -24.52
C MET A 166 -9.55 9.43 -24.81
N ASP A 167 -10.21 9.97 -25.83
CA ASP A 167 -11.51 9.51 -26.32
C ASP A 167 -11.45 8.11 -26.95
N GLY A 168 -10.25 7.59 -27.25
CA GLY A 168 -10.04 6.27 -27.85
C GLY A 168 -10.25 6.23 -29.37
N LYS A 169 -10.20 7.38 -30.05
CA LYS A 169 -10.46 7.47 -31.50
C LYS A 169 -9.35 6.88 -32.37
N HIS A 170 -8.09 6.92 -31.89
CA HIS A 170 -6.91 6.52 -32.66
C HIS A 170 -6.07 5.43 -31.96
N PRO A 171 -6.59 4.19 -31.81
CA PRO A 171 -5.91 3.15 -31.03
C PRO A 171 -4.55 2.75 -31.60
N ARG A 172 -4.37 2.76 -32.93
CA ARG A 172 -3.07 2.46 -33.57
C ARG A 172 -2.03 3.53 -33.29
N ALA A 173 -2.43 4.80 -33.37
CA ALA A 173 -1.54 5.91 -33.06
C ALA A 173 -1.14 5.92 -31.57
N LEU A 174 -2.08 5.58 -30.68
CA LEU A 174 -1.82 5.43 -29.25
C LEU A 174 -0.73 4.38 -28.97
N VAL A 175 -0.83 3.20 -29.58
CA VAL A 175 0.19 2.13 -29.44
C VAL A 175 1.55 2.58 -29.95
N ALA A 176 1.60 3.14 -31.16
CA ALA A 176 2.84 3.61 -31.79
C ALA A 176 3.55 4.71 -30.98
N LEU A 177 2.78 5.64 -30.41
CA LEU A 177 3.30 6.70 -29.54
C LEU A 177 3.80 6.13 -28.21
N MET A 178 3.06 5.21 -27.58
CA MET A 178 3.49 4.55 -26.34
C MET A 178 4.75 3.69 -26.51
N ARG A 179 5.00 3.15 -27.71
CA ARG A 179 6.24 2.43 -28.06
C ARG A 179 7.39 3.34 -28.48
N SER A 180 7.19 4.66 -28.50
CA SER A 180 8.24 5.60 -28.89
C SER A 180 9.47 5.47 -27.98
N PRO A 181 10.68 5.23 -28.53
CA PRO A 181 11.90 5.21 -27.74
C PRO A 181 12.35 6.62 -27.32
N MET A 182 11.74 7.66 -27.90
CA MET A 182 12.05 9.04 -27.58
C MET A 182 11.06 9.60 -26.55
N PRO A 183 11.55 10.39 -25.56
CA PRO A 183 10.70 11.08 -24.62
C PRO A 183 9.68 11.95 -25.35
N LEU A 184 8.42 11.80 -24.98
CA LEU A 184 7.35 12.61 -25.55
C LEU A 184 7.23 13.93 -24.78
N PRO A 185 6.93 15.05 -25.43
CA PRO A 185 6.91 16.35 -24.78
C PRO A 185 5.65 16.57 -23.93
N GLY A 186 5.83 17.27 -22.80
CA GLY A 186 4.78 17.97 -22.06
C GLY A 186 3.52 17.15 -21.76
N VAL A 187 2.38 17.66 -22.22
CA VAL A 187 1.03 17.08 -21.99
C VAL A 187 0.94 15.63 -22.48
N LEU A 188 1.61 15.28 -23.58
CA LEU A 188 1.46 13.96 -24.19
C LEU A 188 2.02 12.84 -23.33
N ALA A 189 3.19 13.06 -22.73
CA ALA A 189 3.81 12.08 -21.82
C ALA A 189 2.93 11.80 -20.59
N ALA A 190 2.19 12.82 -20.12
CA ALA A 190 1.24 12.66 -19.03
C ALA A 190 -0.07 11.98 -19.48
N THR A 191 -0.57 12.29 -20.69
CA THR A 191 -1.88 11.79 -21.15
C THR A 191 -1.84 10.38 -21.71
N LEU A 192 -0.74 9.96 -22.35
CA LEU A 192 -0.70 8.66 -23.05
C LEU A 192 -0.87 7.44 -22.13
N PRO A 193 -0.25 7.37 -20.94
CA PRO A 193 -0.50 6.28 -20.01
C PRO A 193 -1.98 6.17 -19.62
N THR A 194 -2.65 7.31 -19.39
CA THR A 194 -4.08 7.36 -19.07
C THR A 194 -4.94 6.99 -20.27
N ALA A 195 -4.63 7.49 -21.47
CA ALA A 195 -5.33 7.14 -22.71
C ALA A 195 -5.24 5.63 -22.98
N TRP A 196 -4.05 5.05 -22.78
CA TRP A 196 -3.81 3.61 -22.89
C TRP A 196 -4.61 2.82 -21.86
N ALA A 197 -4.55 3.21 -20.58
CA ALA A 197 -5.34 2.58 -19.53
C ALA A 197 -6.85 2.62 -19.84
N ASN A 198 -7.37 3.76 -20.31
CA ASN A 198 -8.77 3.90 -20.72
C ASN A 198 -9.12 3.05 -21.94
N ALA A 199 -8.25 2.98 -22.94
CA ALA A 199 -8.43 2.11 -24.10
C ALA A 199 -8.48 0.63 -23.69
N MET A 200 -7.56 0.19 -22.83
CA MET A 200 -7.54 -1.17 -22.30
C MET A 200 -8.78 -1.46 -21.44
N ALA A 201 -9.23 -0.50 -20.62
CA ALA A 201 -10.44 -0.66 -19.82
C ALA A 201 -11.71 -0.77 -20.67
N ARG A 202 -11.79 -0.03 -21.77
CA ARG A 202 -12.89 -0.16 -22.74
C ARG A 202 -12.85 -1.50 -23.47
N ALA A 203 -11.65 -1.96 -23.86
CA ALA A 203 -11.47 -3.23 -24.57
C ALA A 203 -11.73 -4.44 -23.67
N ASN A 204 -11.36 -4.35 -22.38
CA ASN A 204 -11.54 -5.41 -21.40
C ASN A 204 -11.98 -4.85 -20.03
N PRO A 205 -13.30 -4.60 -19.85
CA PRO A 205 -13.82 -4.03 -18.60
C PRO A 205 -13.54 -4.89 -17.37
N ARG A 206 -13.54 -6.22 -17.54
CA ARG A 206 -13.26 -7.15 -16.44
C ARG A 206 -11.83 -7.01 -15.93
N GLU A 207 -10.86 -6.93 -16.84
CA GLU A 207 -9.46 -6.70 -16.45
C GLU A 207 -9.27 -5.33 -15.79
N ALA A 208 -9.98 -4.30 -16.25
CA ALA A 208 -9.94 -2.99 -15.59
C ALA A 208 -10.50 -3.03 -14.16
N THR A 209 -11.59 -3.74 -13.91
CA THR A 209 -12.10 -3.94 -12.54
C THR A 209 -11.06 -4.65 -11.67
N LEU A 210 -10.51 -5.78 -12.14
CA LEU A 210 -9.47 -6.52 -11.42
C LEU A 210 -8.23 -5.67 -11.12
N ARG A 211 -7.87 -4.78 -12.05
CA ARG A 211 -6.76 -3.86 -11.87
C ARG A 211 -7.07 -2.76 -10.85
N SER A 212 -8.27 -2.20 -10.88
CA SER A 212 -8.72 -1.23 -9.87
C SER A 212 -8.68 -1.85 -8.47
N GLU A 213 -9.20 -3.08 -8.32
CA GLU A 213 -9.13 -3.85 -7.07
C GLU A 213 -7.67 -4.09 -6.65
N ALA A 214 -6.79 -4.45 -7.59
CA ALA A 214 -5.36 -4.62 -7.31
C ALA A 214 -4.68 -3.31 -6.84
N GLN A 215 -5.03 -2.17 -7.42
CA GLN A 215 -4.52 -0.86 -7.01
C GLN A 215 -5.00 -0.47 -5.61
N GLU A 216 -6.26 -0.75 -5.27
CA GLU A 216 -6.77 -0.58 -3.91
C GLU A 216 -6.01 -1.45 -2.90
N ARG A 217 -5.79 -2.73 -3.24
CA ARG A 217 -5.00 -3.67 -2.42
C ARG A 217 -3.54 -3.22 -2.27
N LEU A 218 -2.96 -2.65 -3.31
CA LEU A 218 -1.61 -2.08 -3.28
C LEU A 218 -1.53 -0.85 -2.35
N ALA A 219 -2.54 0.03 -2.41
CA ALA A 219 -2.64 1.18 -1.52
C ALA A 219 -2.75 0.74 -0.05
N TRP A 220 -3.49 -0.34 0.21
CA TRP A 220 -3.54 -0.99 1.51
C TRP A 220 -2.16 -1.43 2.00
N LEU A 221 -1.45 -2.25 1.21
CA LEU A 221 -0.15 -2.77 1.60
C LEU A 221 0.85 -1.64 1.90
N ARG A 222 0.89 -0.60 1.05
CA ARG A 222 1.74 0.58 1.25
C ARG A 222 1.42 1.35 2.52
N THR A 223 0.16 1.35 2.95
CA THR A 223 -0.31 2.01 4.17
C THR A 223 -0.01 1.18 5.42
N VAL A 224 0.02 -0.15 5.30
CA VAL A 224 0.20 -1.08 6.42
C VAL A 224 1.68 -1.36 6.72
N VAL A 225 2.55 -1.37 5.70
CA VAL A 225 4.00 -1.61 5.91
C VAL A 225 4.63 -0.66 6.96
N PRO A 226 4.35 0.66 6.98
CA PRO A 226 4.82 1.53 8.05
C PRO A 226 4.32 1.13 9.45
N GLN A 227 3.10 0.61 9.56
CA GLN A 227 2.54 0.14 10.84
C GLN A 227 3.31 -1.06 11.40
N TYR A 228 3.93 -1.87 10.52
CA TYR A 228 4.80 -2.97 10.95
C TYR A 228 6.06 -2.47 11.64
N VAL A 229 6.64 -1.38 11.12
CA VAL A 229 7.80 -0.74 11.74
C VAL A 229 7.41 -0.15 13.10
N GLU A 230 6.30 0.59 13.16
CA GLU A 230 5.79 1.15 14.42
C GLU A 230 5.47 0.05 15.45
N ALA A 231 4.91 -1.08 15.02
CA ALA A 231 4.64 -2.22 15.89
C ALA A 231 5.92 -2.84 16.46
N ILE A 232 6.97 -2.97 15.65
CA ILE A 232 8.28 -3.44 16.10
C ILE A 232 8.87 -2.46 17.13
N ASP A 233 8.80 -1.17 16.85
CA ASP A 233 9.34 -0.13 17.73
C ASP A 233 8.57 -0.04 19.05
N ALA A 234 7.25 -0.25 19.02
CA ALA A 234 6.39 -0.28 20.22
C ALA A 234 6.70 -1.44 21.18
N LEU A 235 7.36 -2.50 20.69
CA LEU A 235 7.84 -3.62 21.48
C LEU A 235 9.25 -3.42 22.02
N ALA A 236 9.98 -2.39 21.56
CA ALA A 236 11.29 -2.09 22.09
C ALA A 236 11.18 -1.73 23.58
N PRO A 237 12.09 -2.23 24.44
CA PRO A 237 12.12 -1.81 25.82
C PRO A 237 12.26 -0.29 25.85
N LYS A 238 11.31 0.41 26.49
CA LYS A 238 11.46 1.85 26.75
C LYS A 238 12.81 2.00 27.42
N LYS A 239 13.74 2.75 26.79
CA LYS A 239 14.91 3.22 27.52
C LYS A 239 14.35 3.84 28.77
N SER A 240 14.60 3.23 29.92
CA SER A 240 14.34 3.85 31.21
C SER A 240 14.95 5.24 31.07
N LEU A 241 14.10 6.26 30.98
CA LEU A 241 14.55 7.63 31.01
C LEU A 241 15.42 7.67 32.25
N GLU A 242 16.73 7.78 32.04
CA GLU A 242 17.66 7.98 33.13
C GLU A 242 17.13 9.21 33.82
N ILE A 243 16.43 8.99 34.94
CA ILE A 243 16.12 10.02 35.91
C ILE A 243 17.51 10.42 36.39
N ARG A 244 18.13 11.37 35.68
CA ARG A 244 19.23 12.16 36.19
C ARG A 244 18.62 12.88 37.38
N ALA A 245 18.73 12.25 38.55
CA ALA A 245 18.50 12.92 39.82
C ALA A 245 19.46 14.12 39.83
N ALA A 246 18.88 15.30 39.70
CA ALA A 246 19.53 16.56 40.03
C ALA A 246 19.38 16.81 41.53
#